data_AF-A0A5N6EQ89-F1
#
_entry.id   AF-A0A5N6EQ89-F1
#
_cell.length_a   1.000
_cell.length_b   1.000
_cell.length_c   1.000
_cell.angle_alpha   90.00
_cell.angle_beta   90.00
_cell.angle_gamma   90.00
#
_symmetry.space_group_name_H-M   'P 1'
#
loop_
_entity.id
_entity.type
_entity.pdbx_description
1 polymer ?
#
loop_
_entity_poly.entity_id
_entity_poly.type
_entity_poly.pdbx_seq_one_letter_code
_entity_poly.pdbx_strand_id
1 'polypeptide(L)'
;MNESFVLSEFDRLVNSGTVIYNDKGEIIEHIDGDFKVYLTPYLNIQQANDSAEGPRGNGTDELDHKREGSDISTHGFETGGISTSYFLVANKFCRARPHLMLVTSDGYQRQYEGLNLKDIKSVWFRLSALDTEYVAFYNCGQDGGCSRLHEHLQLIPTPPNLFASFLDSEDGQPPQGLFEWFYHRLNPHDSTPERLLDIYYHLLE
;
A
#
# COMPACT_ATOMS: atom_id res chain seq x y z
N MET A 1 4.07 4.09 -17.45
CA MET A 1 2.87 4.87 -17.04
C MET A 1 3.32 5.89 -16.00
N ASN A 2 3.22 7.19 -16.30
CA ASN A 2 3.70 8.26 -15.42
C ASN A 2 2.76 8.52 -14.24
N GLU A 3 3.20 9.33 -13.29
CA GLU A 3 2.42 9.66 -12.08
C GLU A 3 1.11 10.40 -12.39
N SER A 4 1.16 11.37 -13.31
CA SER A 4 -0.01 12.16 -13.72
C SER A 4 -1.18 11.28 -14.17
N PHE A 5 -0.92 10.23 -14.94
CA PHE A 5 -1.94 9.28 -15.34
C PHE A 5 -2.53 8.52 -14.14
N VAL A 6 -1.68 8.00 -13.26
CA VAL A 6 -2.12 7.23 -12.07
C VAL A 6 -2.99 8.09 -11.16
N LEU A 7 -2.60 9.35 -10.94
CA LEU A 7 -3.39 10.32 -10.19
C LEU A 7 -4.76 10.58 -10.85
N SER A 8 -4.79 10.75 -12.18
CA SER A 8 -6.05 10.99 -12.90
C SER A 8 -7.01 9.80 -12.82
N GLU A 9 -6.52 8.56 -12.91
CA GLU A 9 -7.36 7.37 -12.74
C GLU A 9 -7.83 7.21 -11.30
N PHE A 10 -6.95 7.46 -10.31
CA PHE A 10 -7.35 7.47 -8.91
C PHE A 10 -8.45 8.49 -8.65
N ASP A 11 -8.30 9.73 -9.14
CA ASP A 11 -9.32 10.78 -8.99
C ASP A 11 -10.62 10.41 -9.67
N ARG A 12 -10.57 9.77 -10.85
CA ARG A 12 -11.75 9.29 -11.55
C ARG A 12 -12.51 8.27 -10.68
N LEU A 13 -11.80 7.36 -10.01
CA LEU A 13 -12.38 6.37 -9.10
C LEU A 13 -12.96 6.99 -7.82
N VAL A 14 -12.34 8.05 -7.31
CA VAL A 14 -12.88 8.82 -6.16
C VAL A 14 -14.15 9.55 -6.59
N ASN A 15 -14.11 10.23 -7.74
CA ASN A 15 -15.25 11.00 -8.27
C ASN A 15 -16.45 10.11 -8.63
N SER A 16 -16.24 8.85 -9.00
CA SER A 16 -17.32 7.88 -9.22
C SER A 16 -17.86 7.25 -7.94
N GLY A 17 -17.25 7.50 -6.78
CA GLY A 17 -17.59 6.85 -5.51
C GLY A 17 -17.11 5.40 -5.41
N THR A 18 -16.30 4.93 -6.37
CA THR A 18 -15.71 3.59 -6.35
C THR A 18 -14.65 3.47 -5.27
N VAL A 19 -13.79 4.49 -5.16
CA VAL A 19 -12.79 4.63 -4.08
C VAL A 19 -13.30 5.65 -3.06
N ILE A 20 -13.29 5.25 -1.80
CA ILE A 20 -13.65 6.08 -0.66
C ILE A 20 -12.36 6.69 -0.11
N TYR A 21 -12.05 7.89 -0.60
CA TYR A 21 -10.92 8.69 -0.16
C TYR A 21 -11.37 9.76 0.84
N ASN A 22 -10.63 9.93 1.93
CA ASN A 22 -10.90 10.99 2.90
C ASN A 22 -9.63 11.62 3.49
N ASP A 23 -9.37 12.86 3.10
CA ASP A 23 -8.34 13.74 3.63
C ASP A 23 -8.83 14.73 4.71
N LYS A 24 -10.14 14.83 4.94
CA LYS A 24 -10.75 15.82 5.82
C LYS A 24 -11.05 15.35 7.24
N GLY A 25 -10.74 14.09 7.57
CA GLY A 25 -10.87 13.60 8.93
C GLY A 25 -10.02 14.43 9.89
N GLU A 26 -10.65 14.99 10.93
CA GLU A 26 -9.96 15.70 12.02
C GLU A 26 -8.90 14.77 12.59
N ILE A 27 -7.63 15.12 12.36
CA ILE A 27 -6.51 14.45 13.01
C ILE A 27 -6.41 15.07 14.38
N ILE A 28 -6.94 14.36 15.38
CA ILE A 28 -6.56 14.67 16.76
C ILE A 28 -5.18 14.05 16.93
N GLU A 29 -4.15 14.88 16.75
CA GLU A 29 -2.77 14.51 17.05
C GLU A 29 -2.60 14.46 18.56
N HIS A 30 -2.45 13.26 19.09
CA HIS A 30 -1.97 13.08 20.46
C HIS A 30 -0.52 12.62 20.42
N ILE A 31 0.34 13.36 21.11
CA ILE A 31 1.75 13.03 21.25
C ILE A 31 1.92 12.36 22.62
N ASP A 32 2.27 11.08 22.61
CA ASP A 32 2.63 10.32 23.82
C ASP A 32 4.05 9.79 23.66
N GLY A 33 5.00 10.46 24.30
CA GLY A 33 6.44 10.23 24.06
C GLY A 33 6.79 10.42 22.58
N ASP A 34 7.30 9.36 21.95
CA ASP A 34 7.68 9.35 20.53
C ASP A 34 6.52 8.98 19.58
N PHE A 35 5.33 8.70 20.10
CA PHE A 35 4.17 8.31 19.29
C PHE A 35 3.33 9.50 18.87
N LYS A 36 2.95 9.50 17.59
CA LYS A 36 1.85 10.31 17.06
C LYS A 36 0.64 9.42 16.85
N VAL A 37 -0.39 9.64 17.66
CA VAL A 37 -1.67 8.95 17.51
C VAL A 37 -2.56 9.79 16.60
N TYR A 38 -3.05 9.17 15.53
CA TYR A 38 -4.02 9.76 14.62
C TYR A 38 -5.39 9.15 14.90
N LEU A 39 -6.26 9.87 15.60
CA LEU A 39 -7.66 9.45 15.73
C LEU A 39 -8.42 9.84 14.48
N THR A 40 -8.96 8.85 13.78
CA THR A 40 -9.86 9.08 12.64
C THR A 40 -11.24 8.56 12.99
N PRO A 41 -12.27 9.42 13.09
CA PRO A 41 -13.63 8.98 13.36
C PRO A 41 -14.23 8.34 12.08
N TYR A 42 -13.68 7.21 11.62
CA TYR A 42 -13.99 6.63 10.31
C TYR A 42 -14.06 5.11 10.27
N LEU A 43 -14.46 4.48 11.38
CA LEU A 43 -14.77 3.05 11.42
C LEU A 43 -16.21 2.77 11.88
N ASN A 44 -17.20 3.48 11.31
CA ASN A 44 -18.52 2.87 11.14
C ASN A 44 -18.47 1.95 9.92
N ILE A 45 -17.81 0.80 10.07
CA ILE A 45 -17.78 -0.30 9.08
C ILE A 45 -19.22 -0.71 8.65
N GLN A 46 -20.24 -0.34 9.41
CA GLN A 46 -21.66 -0.53 9.05
C GLN A 46 -22.08 0.18 7.75
N GLN A 47 -21.65 1.41 7.48
CA GLN A 47 -22.12 2.10 6.25
C GLN A 47 -21.48 1.57 4.95
N ALA A 48 -20.33 0.87 5.06
CA ALA A 48 -19.73 0.16 3.93
C ALA A 48 -20.51 -1.11 3.56
N ASN A 49 -21.29 -1.68 4.50
CA ASN A 49 -22.22 -2.76 4.23
C ASN A 49 -23.57 -2.22 3.71
N ASP A 50 -24.04 -1.07 4.20
CA ASP A 50 -25.34 -0.51 3.78
C ASP A 50 -25.30 0.12 2.37
N SER A 51 -24.14 0.63 1.93
CA SER A 51 -23.97 1.15 0.56
C SER A 51 -23.75 0.05 -0.49
N ALA A 52 -23.55 -1.20 -0.05
CA ALA A 52 -23.54 -2.37 -0.92
C ALA A 52 -24.96 -2.86 -1.27
N GLU A 53 -25.99 -2.39 -0.55
CA GLU A 53 -27.39 -2.58 -0.91
C GLU A 53 -27.92 -1.40 -1.73
N GLY A 54 -27.38 -1.23 -2.94
CA GLY A 54 -28.16 -0.63 -4.03
C GLY A 54 -29.44 -1.46 -4.27
N PRO A 55 -30.49 -0.90 -4.91
CA PRO A 55 -31.79 -1.56 -5.01
C PRO A 55 -31.62 -2.99 -5.52
N ARG A 56 -32.13 -3.97 -4.76
CA ARG A 56 -32.16 -5.40 -5.10
C ARG A 56 -32.93 -5.62 -6.41
N GLY A 57 -32.26 -5.34 -7.52
CA GLY A 57 -32.58 -5.88 -8.82
C GLY A 57 -32.11 -7.33 -8.85
N ASN A 58 -32.93 -8.22 -9.38
CA ASN A 58 -32.60 -9.62 -9.63
C ASN A 58 -31.49 -9.73 -10.70
N GLY A 59 -30.27 -9.31 -10.37
CA GLY A 59 -29.06 -9.47 -11.16
C GLY A 59 -28.07 -10.29 -10.35
N THR A 60 -27.55 -11.33 -10.96
CA THR A 60 -26.42 -12.14 -10.47
C THR A 60 -25.24 -11.25 -10.05
N ASP A 61 -24.44 -11.76 -9.11
CA ASP A 61 -23.18 -11.27 -8.51
C ASP A 61 -22.09 -10.80 -9.53
N GLU A 62 -22.39 -9.86 -10.43
CA GLU A 62 -21.50 -9.42 -11.52
C GLU A 62 -20.39 -8.44 -11.07
N LEU A 63 -20.34 -8.06 -9.79
CA LEU A 63 -19.33 -7.13 -9.26
C LEU A 63 -18.27 -7.77 -8.35
N ASP A 64 -18.41 -9.06 -7.99
CA ASP A 64 -17.41 -9.79 -7.20
C ASP A 64 -16.63 -10.78 -8.06
N HIS A 65 -16.19 -10.33 -9.25
CA HIS A 65 -15.26 -11.06 -10.11
C HIS A 65 -13.85 -11.08 -9.50
N LYS A 66 -13.70 -11.80 -8.38
CA LYS A 66 -12.39 -12.13 -7.83
C LYS A 66 -11.64 -13.00 -8.84
N ARG A 67 -10.37 -12.68 -9.05
CA ARG A 67 -9.46 -13.56 -9.79
C ARG A 67 -9.37 -14.90 -9.07
N GLU A 68 -9.16 -15.97 -9.83
CA GLU A 68 -8.97 -17.29 -9.24
C GLU A 68 -7.83 -17.26 -8.20
N GLY A 69 -8.07 -17.83 -7.02
CA GLY A 69 -7.13 -17.82 -5.90
C GLY A 69 -7.11 -16.55 -5.05
N SER A 70 -7.64 -15.43 -5.55
CA SER A 70 -7.61 -14.11 -4.90
C SER A 70 -8.78 -13.88 -3.94
N ASP A 71 -8.49 -13.38 -2.73
CA ASP A 71 -9.49 -12.85 -1.80
C ASP A 71 -9.71 -11.32 -1.93
N ILE A 72 -8.97 -10.69 -2.84
CA ILE A 72 -9.08 -9.27 -3.20
C ILE A 72 -9.98 -9.14 -4.43
N SER A 73 -11.05 -8.35 -4.32
CA SER A 73 -11.83 -7.90 -5.49
C SER A 73 -11.14 -6.67 -6.09
N THR A 74 -10.63 -6.83 -7.30
CA THR A 74 -9.84 -5.79 -7.97
C THR A 74 -10.59 -5.11 -9.11
N HIS A 75 -11.69 -5.72 -9.56
CA HIS A 75 -12.44 -5.28 -10.73
C HIS A 75 -13.00 -3.87 -10.53
N GLY A 76 -12.65 -2.97 -11.45
CA GLY A 76 -13.06 -1.57 -11.40
C GLY A 76 -12.17 -0.69 -10.53
N PHE A 77 -11.15 -1.25 -9.89
CA PHE A 77 -10.16 -0.50 -9.10
C PHE A 77 -8.81 -0.37 -9.82
N GLU A 78 -8.65 -0.97 -10.99
CA GLU A 78 -7.40 -0.95 -11.75
C GLU A 78 -7.04 0.48 -12.19
N THR A 79 -5.88 0.97 -11.77
CA THR A 79 -5.32 2.26 -12.18
C THR A 79 -4.19 2.09 -13.21
N GLY A 80 -3.93 0.86 -13.65
CA GLY A 80 -2.97 0.53 -14.70
C GLY A 80 -2.30 -0.84 -14.56
N GLY A 81 -1.77 -1.37 -15.67
CA GLY A 81 -0.89 -2.54 -15.65
C GLY A 81 0.58 -2.13 -15.47
N ILE A 82 1.33 -2.88 -14.67
CA ILE A 82 2.77 -2.66 -14.47
C ILE A 82 3.59 -3.70 -15.22
N SER A 83 3.17 -4.98 -15.18
CA SER A 83 3.78 -6.05 -15.95
C SER A 83 2.76 -7.17 -16.20
N THR A 84 3.19 -8.28 -16.78
CA THR A 84 2.36 -9.50 -16.85
C THR A 84 2.16 -10.15 -15.47
N SER A 85 3.06 -9.89 -14.52
CA SER A 85 3.06 -10.51 -13.19
C SER A 85 2.41 -9.65 -12.11
N TYR A 86 2.22 -8.35 -12.35
CA TYR A 86 1.60 -7.43 -11.40
C TYR A 86 0.73 -6.39 -12.07
N PHE A 87 -0.32 -6.00 -11.36
CA PHE A 87 -1.18 -4.89 -11.75
C PHE A 87 -1.38 -3.93 -10.58
N LEU A 88 -1.74 -2.69 -10.90
CA LEU A 88 -1.89 -1.62 -9.95
C LEU A 88 -3.38 -1.35 -9.73
N VAL A 89 -3.80 -1.31 -8.47
CA VAL A 89 -5.17 -0.96 -8.09
C VAL A 89 -5.17 0.14 -7.04
N ALA A 90 -6.23 0.95 -7.02
CA ALA A 90 -6.49 1.86 -5.93
C ALA A 90 -6.99 1.11 -4.69
N ASN A 91 -6.50 1.46 -3.51
CA ASN A 91 -7.09 0.97 -2.27
C ASN A 91 -8.47 1.60 -2.08
N LYS A 92 -9.51 0.76 -1.95
CA LYS A 92 -10.91 1.17 -1.83
C LYS A 92 -11.15 2.11 -0.66
N PHE A 93 -10.47 1.93 0.47
CA PHE A 93 -10.65 2.75 1.67
C PHE A 93 -9.32 3.38 2.04
N CYS A 94 -9.12 4.64 1.67
CA CYS A 94 -7.80 5.26 1.77
C CYS A 94 -7.82 6.70 2.31
N ARG A 95 -6.70 7.08 2.94
CA ARG A 95 -6.43 8.45 3.37
C ARG A 95 -5.32 9.13 2.59
N ALA A 96 -4.48 8.35 1.92
CA ALA A 96 -3.44 8.88 1.05
C ALA A 96 -3.98 9.00 -0.38
N ARG A 97 -3.56 10.07 -1.08
CA ARG A 97 -3.89 10.30 -2.48
C ARG A 97 -2.61 10.29 -3.32
N PRO A 98 -2.35 9.24 -4.12
CA PRO A 98 -3.11 7.99 -4.22
C PRO A 98 -2.62 6.95 -3.21
N HIS A 99 -3.51 6.11 -2.68
CA HIS A 99 -3.12 4.87 -2.01
C HIS A 99 -3.30 3.72 -2.98
N LEU A 100 -2.18 3.11 -3.37
CA LEU A 100 -2.12 2.10 -4.40
C LEU A 100 -1.73 0.75 -3.80
N MET A 101 -2.17 -0.32 -4.45
CA MET A 101 -1.72 -1.69 -4.18
C MET A 101 -1.15 -2.28 -5.47
N LEU A 102 0.07 -2.79 -5.38
CA LEU A 102 0.73 -3.60 -6.40
C LEU A 102 0.38 -5.06 -6.11
N VAL A 103 -0.54 -5.63 -6.87
CA VAL A 103 -1.11 -6.97 -6.61
C VAL A 103 -0.53 -7.95 -7.63
N THR A 104 -0.18 -9.16 -7.17
CA THR A 104 0.27 -10.23 -8.08
C THR A 104 -0.84 -10.64 -9.04
N SER A 105 -0.50 -10.93 -10.29
CA SER A 105 -1.47 -11.43 -11.28
C SER A 105 -1.98 -12.83 -10.94
N ASP A 106 -1.14 -13.63 -10.28
CA ASP A 106 -1.46 -14.97 -9.78
C ASP A 106 -2.11 -14.86 -8.39
N GLY A 107 -3.42 -15.12 -8.33
CA GLY A 107 -4.19 -15.06 -7.08
C GLY A 107 -3.75 -16.05 -6.01
N TYR A 108 -2.94 -17.05 -6.34
CA TYR A 108 -2.48 -18.06 -5.39
C TYR A 108 -1.20 -17.65 -4.64
N GLN A 109 -0.52 -16.58 -5.03
CA GLN A 109 0.61 -16.03 -4.26
C GLN A 109 0.11 -15.49 -2.91
N ARG A 110 0.87 -15.73 -1.84
CA ARG A 110 0.38 -15.49 -0.48
C ARG A 110 1.13 -14.41 0.24
N GLN A 111 0.37 -13.57 0.93
CA GLN A 111 0.84 -12.46 1.75
C GLN A 111 1.73 -12.88 2.94
N TYR A 112 1.84 -14.18 3.24
CA TYR A 112 2.75 -14.72 4.26
C TYR A 112 4.07 -15.26 3.67
N GLU A 113 4.25 -15.18 2.35
CA GLU A 113 5.49 -15.52 1.68
C GLU A 113 6.43 -14.30 1.66
N GLY A 114 7.74 -14.57 1.74
CA GLY A 114 8.76 -13.52 1.69
C GLY A 114 8.87 -12.92 0.28
N LEU A 115 9.26 -11.65 0.22
CA LEU A 115 9.45 -10.95 -1.06
C LEU A 115 10.55 -11.63 -1.89
N ASN A 116 10.29 -11.81 -3.17
CA ASN A 116 11.22 -12.35 -4.13
C ASN A 116 11.70 -11.28 -5.13
N LEU A 117 12.58 -11.67 -6.05
CA LEU A 117 13.18 -10.74 -7.01
C LEU A 117 12.15 -10.02 -7.90
N LYS A 118 11.04 -10.68 -8.24
CA LYS A 118 9.98 -10.08 -9.07
C LYS A 118 9.26 -8.97 -8.30
N ASP A 119 9.05 -9.14 -7.01
CA ASP A 119 8.42 -8.12 -6.15
C ASP A 119 9.31 -6.90 -6.06
N ILE A 120 10.58 -7.11 -5.70
CA ILE A 120 11.58 -6.05 -5.60
C ILE A 120 11.72 -5.29 -6.94
N LYS A 121 11.80 -6.00 -8.06
CA LYS A 121 11.85 -5.37 -9.40
C LYS A 121 10.61 -4.54 -9.70
N SER A 122 9.43 -5.04 -9.36
CA SER A 122 8.16 -4.37 -9.69
C SER A 122 7.97 -3.11 -8.85
N VAL A 123 8.31 -3.17 -7.56
CA VAL A 123 8.30 -2.01 -6.65
C VAL A 123 9.35 -1.00 -7.08
N TRP A 124 10.58 -1.44 -7.31
CA TRP A 124 11.67 -0.58 -7.78
C TRP A 124 11.28 0.19 -9.04
N PHE A 125 10.81 -0.54 -10.07
CA PHE A 125 10.37 0.06 -11.32
C PHE A 125 9.26 1.09 -11.10
N ARG A 126 8.30 0.81 -10.21
CA ARG A 126 7.19 1.73 -9.93
C ARG A 126 7.66 2.98 -9.18
N LEU A 127 8.49 2.84 -8.15
CA LEU A 127 9.03 3.96 -7.38
C LEU A 127 9.94 4.84 -8.25
N SER A 128 10.78 4.25 -9.11
CA SER A 128 11.65 4.99 -10.03
C SER A 128 10.90 5.76 -11.14
N ALA A 129 9.60 5.50 -11.34
CA ALA A 129 8.78 6.12 -12.38
C ALA A 129 7.82 7.20 -11.85
N LEU A 130 7.87 7.49 -10.54
CA LEU A 130 7.08 8.52 -9.88
C LEU A 130 7.93 9.77 -9.69
N ASP A 131 7.31 10.94 -9.85
CA ASP A 131 7.97 12.25 -9.71
C ASP A 131 7.99 12.68 -8.23
N THR A 132 6.95 12.33 -7.47
CA THR A 132 6.85 12.53 -6.01
C THR A 132 7.52 11.37 -5.27
N GLU A 133 7.97 11.62 -4.03
CA GLU A 133 8.44 10.56 -3.13
C GLU A 133 7.29 9.68 -2.62
N TYR A 134 7.48 8.37 -2.73
CA TYR A 134 6.54 7.36 -2.21
C TYR A 134 7.27 6.41 -1.28
N VAL A 135 6.53 5.90 -0.30
CA VAL A 135 6.93 4.74 0.50
C VAL A 135 6.18 3.51 0.00
N ALA A 136 6.92 2.42 -0.18
CA ALA A 136 6.35 1.09 -0.42
C ALA A 136 6.48 0.25 0.84
N PHE A 137 5.45 -0.50 1.20
CA PHE A 137 5.45 -1.35 2.38
C PHE A 137 4.70 -2.68 2.15
N TYR A 138 5.12 -3.71 2.88
CA TYR A 138 4.61 -5.07 2.78
C TYR A 138 4.30 -5.60 4.19
N ASN A 139 3.02 -5.90 4.43
CA ASN A 139 2.54 -6.46 5.68
C ASN A 139 2.53 -7.98 5.55
N CYS A 140 3.60 -8.65 5.97
CA CYS A 140 3.77 -10.09 5.77
C CYS A 140 3.05 -10.90 6.86
N GLY A 141 2.08 -11.72 6.46
CA GLY A 141 1.35 -12.62 7.35
C GLY A 141 0.46 -11.93 8.40
N GLN A 142 -0.18 -12.76 9.22
CA GLN A 142 -1.16 -12.30 10.21
C GLN A 142 -0.56 -11.34 11.24
N ASP A 143 0.61 -11.69 11.78
CA ASP A 143 1.28 -10.88 12.81
C ASP A 143 1.89 -9.58 12.22
N GLY A 144 2.16 -9.56 10.91
CA GLY A 144 2.53 -8.35 10.18
C GLY A 144 1.33 -7.44 9.85
N GLY A 145 0.11 -7.80 10.26
CA GLY A 145 -1.09 -7.00 10.06
C GLY A 145 -1.67 -7.09 8.64
N CYS A 146 -1.52 -8.22 7.95
CA CYS A 146 -2.19 -8.42 6.67
C CYS A 146 -3.72 -8.47 6.83
N SER A 147 -4.45 -7.77 5.96
CA SER A 147 -5.92 -7.83 5.92
C SER A 147 -6.45 -8.79 4.84
N ARG A 148 -5.59 -9.18 3.90
CA ARG A 148 -5.88 -10.03 2.75
C ARG A 148 -4.78 -11.07 2.56
N LEU A 149 -5.14 -12.23 2.01
CA LEU A 149 -4.24 -13.36 1.81
C LEU A 149 -3.52 -13.31 0.47
N HIS A 150 -4.12 -12.76 -0.58
CA HIS A 150 -3.47 -12.59 -1.87
C HIS A 150 -2.35 -11.55 -1.74
N GLU A 151 -1.16 -11.91 -2.24
CA GLU A 151 0.03 -11.07 -2.16
C GLU A 151 -0.16 -9.68 -2.82
N HIS A 152 0.18 -8.65 -2.05
CA HIS A 152 0.19 -7.27 -2.49
C HIS A 152 1.17 -6.41 -1.67
N LEU A 153 1.84 -5.50 -2.36
CA LEU A 153 2.55 -4.39 -1.74
C LEU A 153 1.73 -3.12 -1.80
N GLN A 154 1.89 -2.23 -0.84
CA GLN A 154 1.18 -0.96 -0.76
C GLN A 154 2.12 0.20 -1.05
N LEU A 155 1.62 1.20 -1.77
CA LEU A 155 2.37 2.42 -2.09
C LEU A 155 1.51 3.64 -1.73
N ILE A 156 2.09 4.57 -1.00
CA ILE A 156 1.50 5.87 -0.68
C ILE A 156 2.54 6.97 -0.85
N PRO A 157 2.15 8.21 -1.18
CA PRO A 157 3.05 9.35 -1.04
C PRO A 157 3.64 9.40 0.35
N THR A 158 4.94 9.69 0.45
CA THR A 158 5.66 9.73 1.72
C THR A 158 5.01 10.78 2.64
N PRO A 159 4.41 10.37 3.79
CA PRO A 159 3.85 11.33 4.72
C PRO A 159 4.97 12.08 5.44
N PRO A 160 4.71 13.31 5.93
CA PRO A 160 5.70 14.04 6.72
C PRO A 160 5.94 13.34 8.06
N ASN A 161 7.19 13.33 8.53
CA ASN A 161 7.61 12.78 9.83
C ASN A 161 7.32 11.27 9.99
N LEU A 162 7.85 10.45 9.07
CA LEU A 162 7.84 9.00 9.23
C LEU A 162 8.64 8.57 10.47
N PHE A 163 8.35 7.36 10.97
CA PHE A 163 9.14 6.74 12.05
C PHE A 163 10.65 6.81 11.77
N ALA A 164 11.05 6.50 10.54
CA ALA A 164 12.45 6.46 10.13
C ALA A 164 13.04 7.84 9.77
N SER A 165 12.29 8.95 9.89
CA SER A 165 12.77 10.29 9.51
C SER A 165 13.97 10.76 10.33
N PHE A 166 14.23 10.18 11.51
CA PHE A 166 15.46 10.46 12.25
C PHE A 166 16.72 10.00 11.48
N LEU A 167 16.61 9.02 10.59
CA LEU A 167 17.75 8.59 9.77
C LEU A 167 18.20 9.70 8.82
N ASP A 168 17.34 10.64 8.43
CA ASP A 168 17.68 11.69 7.46
C ASP A 168 18.30 12.94 8.10
N SER A 169 18.46 12.95 9.42
CA SER A 169 19.10 14.04 10.17
C SER A 169 20.46 13.61 10.71
N GLU A 170 21.47 14.50 10.63
CA GLU A 170 22.82 14.23 11.16
C GLU A 170 22.81 13.91 12.67
N ASP A 171 21.92 14.55 13.42
CA ASP A 171 21.77 14.38 14.87
C ASP A 171 20.57 13.49 15.25
N GLY A 172 19.90 12.89 14.26
CA GLY A 172 18.67 12.15 14.47
C GLY A 172 18.88 10.93 15.36
N GLN A 173 18.17 10.88 16.48
CA GLN A 173 18.19 9.75 17.40
C GLN A 173 16.99 8.84 17.12
N PRO A 174 17.17 7.51 17.18
CA PRO A 174 16.03 6.62 17.10
C PRO A 174 15.11 6.85 18.31
N PRO A 175 13.79 6.71 18.13
CA PRO A 175 12.85 6.76 19.24
C PRO A 175 13.17 5.66 20.26
N GLN A 176 12.95 5.95 21.54
CA GLN A 176 13.38 5.06 22.63
C GLN A 176 12.47 3.83 22.77
N GLY A 177 13.06 2.63 22.62
CA GLY A 177 12.75 1.46 23.45
C GLY A 177 11.41 0.74 23.26
N LEU A 178 10.93 0.54 22.03
CA LEU A 178 9.57 -0.04 21.84
C LEU A 178 9.53 -1.35 21.03
N PHE A 179 10.43 -1.53 20.07
CA PHE A 179 10.52 -2.76 19.27
C PHE A 179 11.90 -2.85 18.58
N GLU A 180 12.26 -4.06 18.16
CA GLU A 180 13.44 -4.30 17.34
C GLU A 180 13.17 -3.88 15.89
N TRP A 181 14.17 -3.25 15.27
CA TRP A 181 14.11 -2.82 13.89
C TRP A 181 15.51 -2.87 13.29
N PHE A 182 15.57 -3.18 11.99
CA PHE A 182 16.80 -3.27 11.22
C PHE A 182 16.67 -2.40 9.98
N TYR A 183 17.77 -1.78 9.57
CA TYR A 183 17.77 -0.91 8.40
C TYR A 183 19.06 -1.04 7.61
N HIS A 184 18.98 -0.70 6.33
CA HIS A 184 20.13 -0.56 5.46
C HIS A 184 19.95 0.71 4.62
N ARG A 185 20.91 1.63 4.69
CA ARG A 185 20.89 2.82 3.82
C ARG A 185 21.36 2.43 2.43
N LEU A 186 20.51 2.64 1.43
CA LEU A 186 20.85 2.37 0.03
C LEU A 186 21.83 3.42 -0.51
N ASN A 187 22.80 2.98 -1.30
CA ASN A 187 23.67 3.87 -2.08
C ASN A 187 23.08 4.03 -3.49
N PRO A 188 22.68 5.24 -3.92
CA PRO A 188 22.06 5.46 -5.23
C PRO A 188 22.90 4.98 -6.42
N HIS A 189 24.22 4.92 -6.28
CA HIS A 189 25.13 4.60 -7.39
C HIS A 189 25.24 3.10 -7.68
N ASP A 190 25.01 2.25 -6.69
CA ASP A 190 25.24 0.79 -6.79
C ASP A 190 24.00 -0.05 -6.44
N SER A 191 22.85 0.60 -6.25
CA SER A 191 21.61 -0.11 -5.88
C SER A 191 20.96 -0.74 -7.11
N THR A 192 20.84 -2.07 -7.10
CA THR A 192 20.11 -2.89 -8.08
C THR A 192 19.02 -3.69 -7.38
N PRO A 193 17.95 -4.13 -8.09
CA PRO A 193 16.93 -5.00 -7.51
C PRO A 193 17.50 -6.29 -6.90
N GLU A 194 18.52 -6.88 -7.52
CA GLU A 194 19.22 -8.05 -7.00
C GLU A 194 19.91 -7.74 -5.67
N ARG A 195 20.62 -6.61 -5.59
CA ARG A 195 21.28 -6.18 -4.36
C ARG A 195 20.28 -5.85 -3.25
N LEU A 196 19.14 -5.26 -3.60
CA LEU A 196 18.06 -5.00 -2.65
C LEU A 196 17.45 -6.29 -2.10
N LEU A 197 17.32 -7.33 -2.93
CA LEU A 197 16.86 -8.62 -2.46
C LEU A 197 17.86 -9.26 -1.48
N ASP A 198 19.16 -9.17 -1.77
CA ASP A 198 20.20 -9.64 -0.84
C ASP A 198 20.15 -8.90 0.51
N ILE A 199 19.95 -7.57 0.46
CA ILE A 199 19.79 -6.74 1.66
C ILE A 199 18.53 -7.16 2.42
N TYR A 200 17.40 -7.37 1.73
CA TYR A 200 16.16 -7.83 2.34
C TYR A 200 16.36 -9.14 3.10
N TYR A 201 16.98 -10.15 2.49
CA TYR A 201 17.24 -11.41 3.18
C TYR A 201 18.22 -11.26 4.34
N HIS A 202 19.25 -10.43 4.21
CA HIS A 202 20.15 -10.15 5.32
C HIS A 202 19.42 -9.50 6.51
N LEU A 203 18.46 -8.61 6.28
CA LEU A 203 17.69 -7.96 7.35
C LEU A 203 16.70 -8.90 8.05
N LEU A 204 16.45 -10.10 7.50
CA LEU A 204 15.60 -11.13 8.10
C LEU A 204 16.37 -12.12 9.00
N GLU A 205 17.70 -12.12 8.94
CA GLU A 205 18.60 -12.96 9.74
C GLU A 205 19.05 -12.27 11.03
#